data_AF-A0A7C5MNA9-F1
#
_entry.id   AF-A0A7C5MNA9-F1
#
_cell.length_a   1.000
_cell.length_b   1.000
_cell.length_c   1.000
_cell.angle_alpha   90.00
_cell.angle_beta   90.00
_cell.angle_gamma   90.00
#
_symmetry.space_group_name_H-M   'P 1'
#
loop_
_entity.id
_entity.type
_entity.pdbx_description
1 polymer ?
#
loop_
_entity_poly.entity_id
_entity_poly.type
_entity_poly.pdbx_seq_one_letter_code
_entity_poly.pdbx_strand_id
1 'polypeptide(L)' 'MQGSQDWLCRTYVIKIASRCNLNCSYCYMYNKGDNSWRSQPKVMSEETVVQLLHRIIEHYGPNPMYKFVTLSFHGG' A
#
# COMPACT_ATOMS: atom_id res chain seq x y z
N MET A 1 -8.86 -25.81 19.47
CA MET A 1 -8.13 -25.86 18.19
C MET A 1 -8.61 -24.69 17.35
N GLN A 2 -7.68 -23.77 17.06
CA GLN A 2 -7.74 -22.55 16.25
C GLN A 2 -9.11 -22.08 15.71
N GLY A 3 -9.70 -21.05 16.33
CA GLY A 3 -10.61 -20.15 15.62
C GLY A 3 -9.77 -19.18 14.79
N SER A 4 -9.91 -19.19 13.47
CA SER A 4 -9.30 -18.20 12.59
C SER A 4 -9.85 -16.82 12.97
N GLN A 5 -9.01 -15.96 13.54
CA GLN A 5 -9.35 -14.54 13.62
C GLN A 5 -9.13 -13.94 12.23
N ASP A 6 -10.23 -13.72 11.51
CA ASP A 6 -10.23 -12.99 10.25
C ASP A 6 -10.01 -11.51 10.55
N TRP A 7 -8.74 -11.09 10.55
CA TRP A 7 -8.37 -9.70 10.78
C TRP A 7 -8.82 -8.84 9.59
N LEU A 8 -9.93 -8.12 9.78
CA LEU A 8 -10.40 -7.11 8.83
C LEU A 8 -9.53 -5.86 8.89
N CYS A 9 -8.63 -5.72 7.91
CA CYS A 9 -7.94 -4.45 7.65
C CYS A 9 -8.96 -3.41 7.22
N ARG A 10 -8.89 -2.17 7.71
CA ARG A 10 -9.72 -1.02 7.27
C ARG A 10 -8.93 0.16 6.75
N THR A 11 -7.62 0.13 6.98
CA THR A 11 -6.70 1.19 6.58
C THR A 11 -5.56 0.56 5.80
N TYR A 12 -5.30 1.11 4.62
CA TYR A 12 -4.26 0.64 3.71
C TYR A 12 -3.26 1.76 3.48
N VAL A 13 -2.00 1.50 3.81
CA VAL A 13 -0.87 2.38 3.52
C VAL A 13 -0.31 1.97 2.17
N ILE A 14 -0.52 2.78 1.14
CA ILE A 14 -0.23 2.43 -0.25
C ILE A 14 0.92 3.29 -0.76
N LYS A 15 2.01 2.65 -1.20
CA LYS A 15 3.14 3.33 -1.84
C LYS A 15 2.85 3.55 -3.32
N ILE A 16 2.38 4.75 -3.67
CA ILE A 16 2.01 5.13 -5.05
C ILE A 16 3.19 5.64 -5.87
N ALA A 17 4.24 6.13 -5.21
CA ALA A 17 5.45 6.62 -5.85
C ALA A 17 6.70 6.07 -5.14
N SER A 18 7.66 5.59 -5.93
CA SER A 18 8.93 5.04 -5.44
C SER A 18 10.06 6.07 -5.39
N ARG A 19 9.82 7.30 -5.88
CA ARG A 19 10.81 8.38 -5.99
C ARG A 19 10.32 9.67 -5.33
N CYS A 20 11.22 10.39 -4.67
CA CYS A 20 11.03 11.75 -4.18
C CYS A 20 11.70 12.78 -5.08
N ASN A 21 11.23 14.01 -5.02
CA ASN A 21 11.97 15.18 -5.52
C ASN A 21 12.86 15.84 -4.45
N LEU A 22 12.82 15.36 -3.20
CA LEU A 22 13.66 15.82 -2.10
C LEU A 22 14.73 14.79 -1.75
N ASN A 23 15.91 15.25 -1.35
CA ASN A 23 16.99 14.40 -0.85
C ASN A 23 17.20 14.57 0.65
N CYS A 24 16.20 14.18 1.45
CA CYS A 24 16.29 14.28 2.91
C CYS A 24 17.39 13.34 3.45
N SER A 25 18.35 13.89 4.20
CA SER A 25 19.47 13.12 4.79
C SER A 25 19.02 12.01 5.76
N TYR A 26 17.83 12.17 6.34
CA TYR A 26 17.19 11.19 7.21
C TYR A 26 16.31 10.17 6.47
N CYS A 27 16.20 10.24 5.14
CA CYS A 27 15.37 9.30 4.39
C CYS A 27 15.98 7.89 4.44
N TYR A 28 15.25 6.96 5.06
CA TYR A 28 15.65 5.56 5.13
C TYR A 28 15.88 4.96 3.73
N MET A 29 14.94 5.23 2.81
CA MET A 29 14.88 4.59 1.51
C MET A 29 16.00 5.02 0.55
N TYR A 30 16.54 6.24 0.67
CA TYR A 30 17.58 6.73 -0.23
C TYR A 30 18.96 6.85 0.41
N ASN A 31 19.02 7.01 1.74
CA ASN A 31 20.26 7.33 2.45
C ASN A 31 20.65 6.32 3.53
N LYS A 32 19.86 5.25 3.78
CA LYS A 32 20.14 4.25 4.83
C LYS A 32 20.24 2.80 4.33
N GLY A 33 20.54 2.61 3.05
CA GLY A 33 20.97 1.31 2.50
C GLY A 33 19.90 0.52 1.75
N ASP A 34 18.67 1.01 1.67
CA ASP A 34 17.68 0.48 0.73
C ASP A 34 17.95 1.01 -0.69
N ASN A 35 18.00 0.13 -1.67
CA ASN A 35 18.16 0.49 -3.09
C ASN A 35 17.06 -0.12 -3.97
N SER A 36 16.05 -0.75 -3.37
CA SER A 36 14.95 -1.41 -4.08
C SER A 36 14.15 -0.47 -4.98
N TRP A 37 14.09 0.82 -4.61
CA TRP A 37 13.45 1.88 -5.39
C TRP A 37 14.06 2.04 -6.80
N ARG A 38 15.32 1.64 -7.01
CA ARG A 38 15.99 1.77 -8.32
C ARG A 38 15.37 0.87 -9.39
N SER A 39 14.91 -0.31 -8.99
CA SER A 39 14.25 -1.29 -9.87
C SER A 39 12.73 -1.15 -9.91
N GLN A 40 12.14 -0.35 -9.01
CA GLN A 40 10.70 -0.12 -8.98
C GLN A 40 10.28 0.91 -10.03
N PRO A 41 9.04 0.81 -10.57
CA PRO A 41 8.48 1.86 -11.41
C PRO A 41 8.37 3.16 -10.60
N LYS A 42 8.53 4.31 -11.27
CA LYS A 42 8.49 5.64 -10.63
C LYS A 42 7.15 5.89 -9.91
N VAL A 43 6.07 5.45 -10.55
CA VAL A 43 4.69 5.57 -10.09
C VAL A 43 4.02 4.22 -10.29
N MET A 44 3.11 3.85 -9.39
CA MET A 44 2.26 2.66 -9.52
C MET A 44 1.49 2.69 -10.84
N SER A 45 1.42 1.54 -11.53
CA SER A 45 0.65 1.44 -12.78
C SER A 45 -0.86 1.38 -12.51
N GLU A 46 -1.67 1.80 -13.47
CA GLU A 46 -3.13 1.73 -13.35
C GLU A 46 -3.64 0.30 -13.16
N GLU A 47 -3.02 -0.67 -13.84
CA GLU A 47 -3.35 -2.09 -13.70
C GLU A 47 -3.12 -2.56 -12.25
N THR A 48 -2.03 -2.09 -11.62
CA THR A 48 -1.75 -2.41 -10.22
C THR A 48 -2.78 -1.79 -9.28
N VAL A 49 -3.22 -0.56 -9.56
CA VAL A 49 -4.29 0.11 -8.79
C VAL A 49 -5.59 -0.68 -8.86
N VAL A 50 -5.99 -1.11 -10.08
CA VAL A 50 -7.20 -1.92 -10.28
C VAL A 50 -7.12 -3.23 -9.52
N GLN A 51 -5.99 -3.95 -9.61
CA GLN A 51 -5.79 -5.19 -8.88
C GLN A 51 -5.81 -4.99 -7.37
N LEU A 52 -5.19 -3.92 -6.86
CA LEU A 52 -5.23 -3.58 -5.44
C LEU A 52 -6.66 -3.37 -4.95
N LEU A 53 -7.46 -2.60 -5.69
CA LEU A 53 -8.87 -2.34 -5.32
C LEU A 53 -9.71 -3.63 -5.33
N HIS A 54 -9.51 -4.51 -6.32
CA HIS A 54 -10.18 -5.82 -6.34
C HIS A 54 -9.83 -6.66 -5.11
N ARG A 55 -8.55 -6.71 -4.71
CA ARG A 55 -8.12 -7.46 -3.52
C ARG A 55 -8.67 -6.87 -2.23
N ILE A 56 -8.77 -5.54 -2.13
CA ILE A 56 -9.41 -4.87 -1.00
C ILE A 56 -10.87 -5.29 -0.93
N ILE A 57 -11.62 -5.23 -2.03
CA ILE A 57 -13.04 -5.62 -2.07
C ILE A 57 -13.22 -7.11 -1.73
N GLU A 58 -12.40 -8.00 -2.31
CA GLU A 58 -12.41 -9.44 -2.03
C GLU A 58 -12.23 -9.73 -0.54
N HIS A 59 -11.34 -8.99 0.15
CA HIS A 59 -11.05 -9.15 1.57
C HIS A 59 -12.27 -8.93 2.48
N TYR A 60 -13.20 -8.05 2.12
CA TYR A 60 -14.42 -7.84 2.91
C TYR A 60 -15.51 -8.86 2.60
N GLY A 61 -15.43 -9.54 1.46
CA GLY A 61 -16.44 -10.50 1.02
C GLY A 61 -17.86 -9.92 1.07
N PRO A 62 -18.88 -10.71 1.43
CA PRO A 62 -20.27 -10.25 1.54
C PRO A 62 -20.58 -9.50 2.84
N ASN A 63 -19.57 -9.12 3.64
CA ASN A 63 -19.78 -8.57 4.98
C ASN A 63 -20.45 -7.17 4.93
N PRO A 64 -21.70 -7.01 5.40
CA PRO A 64 -22.44 -5.76 5.29
C PRO A 64 -22.04 -4.71 6.35
N MET A 65 -21.12 -5.06 7.26
CA MET A 65 -20.85 -4.26 8.47
C MET A 65 -19.93 -3.05 8.22
N TYR A 66 -19.33 -2.93 7.04
CA TYR A 66 -18.39 -1.84 6.72
C TYR A 66 -18.85 -1.03 5.51
N LYS A 67 -18.90 0.29 5.69
CA LYS A 67 -19.38 1.24 4.68
C LYS A 67 -18.27 2.02 3.98
N PHE A 68 -17.04 1.98 4.51
CA PHE A 68 -15.90 2.72 3.97
C PHE A 68 -14.57 2.09 4.41
N VAL A 69 -13.52 2.39 3.65
CA VAL A 69 -12.12 2.05 3.93
C VAL A 69 -11.27 3.31 3.81
N THR A 70 -10.15 3.35 4.51
CA THR A 70 -9.19 4.45 4.44
C THR A 70 -7.99 4.04 3.60
N LEU A 71 -7.72 4.80 2.54
CA LEU A 71 -6.52 4.65 1.72
C LEU A 71 -5.57 5.80 2.01
N SER A 72 -4.43 5.51 2.63
CA SER A 72 -3.37 6.49 2.87
C SER A 72 -2.32 6.34 1.79
N PHE A 73 -2.23 7.34 0.90
CA PHE A 73 -1.23 7.34 -0.16
C PHE A 73 0.09 7.89 0.35
N HIS A 74 1.14 7.10 0.16
CA HIS A 74 2.50 7.41 0.52
C HIS A 74 3.42 7.23 -0.69
N GLY A 75 4.64 7.70 -0.52
CA GLY A 75 5.67 7.78 -1.53
C GLY A 75 6.54 8.97 -1.15
N GLY A 76 7.23 9.54 -2.14
CA GLY A 76 8.20 10.59 -1.87
C GLY A 76 9.40 10.00 -1.15
#